data_AF-A0A1E7ELS5-F1
#
_entry.id   AF-A0A1E7ELS5-F1
#
_cell.length_a   1.000
_cell.length_b   1.000
_cell.length_c   1.000
_cell.angle_alpha   90.00
_cell.angle_beta   90.00
_cell.angle_gamma   90.00
#
_symmetry.space_group_name_H-M   'P 1'
#
loop_
_entity.id
_entity.type
_entity.pdbx_description
1 polymer ?
#
loop_
_entity_poly.entity_id
_entity_poly.type
_entity_poly.pdbx_seq_one_letter_code
_entity_poly.pdbx_strand_id
1 'polypeptide(L)'
;MTNDMITISTATCLAFFALLIGGIFLLTNHNASKTKSTAETIPLLNEKEIKLNDDTRLLREEQTKQQKLEENFRIKIKNIEKQTTKLEENFARQQKLEDELKIRVDEIEKRDIKLQGDVQVFQEKVIQQKQMKDELESRSNGMEKRETKLQEDVQVFQEKVIQQKQMKDELGEADPMKWRNERQNYRKMFRFFKEELMPPKKARESNYRMKGEKTKLQEDVRFSRKGHAAKAMNDELGSRTNEVEKQEKTLETDANSLRAESVRQQNLEGSLNSRVKEIEKQETKLEEDKRLLEEDRIKQKDLEDSNKRRVKELEDREAAVIMTAKSAKDTTAESTTTTTTIDDDDDDDNEDDTNTKEQDQQQQQREAITSNENAVEPGISMEESQEITMEESFSALDDEPFDRKKMIEKEVNRLVKQADENELEEPFDEDSIEALKKGALKICYVKRYYDVMKDEFINFPSVIQTIVDYRLIEEAEKFYFREEDEYPQDLSIGIRSVATDCLVAEANDIDEDYMNSLSQDISLE
;
A
#
# COMPACT_ATOMS: atom_id res chain seq x y z
N MET A 1 -31.05 18.25 -5.35
CA MET A 1 -32.47 18.60 -5.55
C MET A 1 -33.40 18.09 -4.44
N THR A 2 -32.90 17.43 -3.38
CA THR A 2 -33.72 16.85 -2.30
C THR A 2 -33.86 17.74 -1.06
N ASN A 3 -33.00 18.74 -0.87
CA ASN A 3 -33.00 19.59 0.33
C ASN A 3 -34.17 20.59 0.41
N ASP A 4 -34.78 20.96 -0.72
CA ASP A 4 -35.88 21.95 -0.75
C ASP A 4 -37.23 21.38 -0.30
N MET A 5 -37.38 20.06 -0.26
CA MET A 5 -38.66 19.41 0.08
C MET A 5 -38.87 19.29 1.60
N ILE A 6 -37.79 19.26 2.39
CA ILE A 6 -37.84 19.07 3.84
C ILE A 6 -38.21 20.39 4.56
N THR A 7 -37.73 21.53 4.06
CA THR A 7 -37.99 22.86 4.65
C THR A 7 -39.46 23.30 4.55
N ILE A 8 -40.20 22.82 3.55
CA ILE A 8 -41.63 23.15 3.37
C ILE A 8 -42.51 22.40 4.41
N SER A 9 -42.10 21.21 4.84
CA SER A 9 -42.87 20.40 5.80
C SER A 9 -42.80 20.94 7.23
N THR A 10 -41.65 21.45 7.66
CA THR A 10 -41.50 22.00 9.03
C THR A 10 -42.27 23.30 9.23
N ALA A 11 -42.33 24.16 8.20
CA ALA A 11 -43.05 25.43 8.28
C ALA A 11 -44.58 25.24 8.36
N THR A 12 -45.12 24.21 7.70
CA THR A 12 -46.56 23.93 7.69
C THR A 12 -47.04 23.31 9.01
N CYS A 13 -46.21 22.50 9.68
CA CYS A 13 -46.55 21.96 11.00
C CYS A 13 -46.64 23.04 12.09
N LEU A 14 -45.74 24.03 12.09
CA LEU A 14 -45.74 25.12 13.08
C LEU A 14 -46.97 26.03 12.94
N ALA A 15 -47.44 26.27 11.72
CA ALA A 15 -48.66 27.06 11.47
C ALA A 15 -49.93 26.37 12.01
N PHE A 16 -49.99 25.03 11.93
CA PHE A 16 -51.12 24.26 12.43
C PHE A 16 -51.21 24.29 13.97
N PHE A 17 -50.08 24.18 14.66
CA PHE A 17 -50.03 24.28 16.12
C PHE A 17 -50.46 25.66 16.65
N ALA A 18 -50.08 26.73 15.96
CA ALA A 18 -50.47 28.10 16.34
C ALA A 18 -52.00 28.32 16.25
N LEU A 19 -52.66 27.75 15.23
CA LEU A 19 -54.11 27.83 15.08
C LEU A 19 -54.86 27.03 16.16
N LEU A 20 -54.33 25.88 16.55
CA LEU A 20 -54.95 25.01 17.55
C LEU A 20 -54.92 25.64 18.96
N ILE A 21 -53.79 26.25 19.34
CA ILE A 21 -53.64 26.96 20.63
C ILE A 21 -54.55 28.21 20.67
N GLY A 22 -54.65 28.96 19.56
CA GLY A 22 -55.53 30.13 19.46
C GLY A 22 -57.02 29.79 19.58
N GLY A 23 -57.45 28.65 19.02
CA GLY A 23 -58.85 28.19 19.10
C GLY A 23 -59.30 27.83 20.51
N ILE A 24 -58.43 27.18 21.30
CA ILE A 24 -58.73 26.78 22.68
C ILE A 24 -58.88 28.02 23.58
N PHE A 25 -58.05 29.05 23.39
CA PHE A 25 -58.10 30.28 24.18
C PHE A 25 -59.40 31.08 23.98
N LEU A 26 -59.94 31.10 22.75
CA LEU A 26 -61.21 31.75 22.44
C LEU A 26 -62.42 31.04 23.06
N LEU A 27 -62.39 29.70 23.14
CA LEU A 27 -63.44 28.91 23.77
C LEU A 27 -63.51 29.10 25.28
N THR A 28 -62.37 29.26 25.96
CA THR A 28 -62.34 29.50 27.41
C THR A 28 -62.85 30.87 27.82
N ASN A 29 -62.65 31.91 27.01
CA ASN A 29 -63.13 33.26 27.34
C ASN A 29 -64.65 33.43 27.20
N HIS A 30 -65.31 32.61 26.38
CA HIS A 30 -66.76 32.74 26.16
C HIS A 30 -67.60 32.19 27.33
N ASN A 31 -67.04 31.35 28.20
CA ASN A 31 -67.79 30.75 29.32
C ASN A 31 -67.72 31.54 30.65
N ALA A 32 -66.99 32.65 30.71
CA ALA A 32 -66.82 33.42 31.94
C ALA A 32 -68.01 34.35 32.30
N SER A 33 -69.03 34.49 31.45
CA SER A 33 -70.15 35.43 31.69
C SER A 33 -71.48 34.73 31.94
N LYS A 34 -71.62 33.97 33.03
CA LYS A 34 -72.91 33.70 33.69
C LYS A 34 -72.69 32.79 34.90
N THR A 35 -72.79 33.34 36.10
CA THR A 35 -73.48 32.70 37.23
C THR A 35 -73.64 33.71 38.37
N LYS A 36 -74.89 33.93 38.79
CA LYS A 36 -75.25 34.60 40.04
C LYS A 36 -75.63 33.51 41.04
N SER A 37 -75.07 33.65 42.24
CA SER A 37 -75.70 33.43 43.57
C SER A 37 -76.43 32.11 43.84
N THR A 38 -75.87 31.29 44.74
CA THR A 38 -76.61 30.61 45.84
C THR A 38 -75.59 30.06 46.85
N ALA A 39 -75.88 30.20 48.14
CA ALA A 39 -74.91 30.23 49.24
C ALA A 39 -74.87 28.96 50.13
N GLU A 40 -75.03 27.76 49.57
CA GLU A 40 -75.03 26.51 50.37
C GLU A 40 -74.09 25.39 49.85
N THR A 41 -73.04 25.72 49.08
CA THR A 41 -72.13 24.73 48.45
C THR A 41 -70.65 24.84 48.85
N ILE A 42 -70.36 25.46 50.00
CA ILE A 42 -68.98 25.79 50.44
C ILE A 42 -68.07 24.55 50.69
N PRO A 43 -68.54 23.37 51.17
CA PRO A 43 -67.65 22.22 51.38
C PRO A 43 -67.21 21.52 50.07
N LEU A 44 -68.10 21.44 49.07
CA LEU A 44 -67.84 20.76 47.79
C LEU A 44 -66.92 21.56 46.85
N LEU A 45 -66.77 22.86 47.09
CA LEU A 45 -65.84 23.72 46.35
C LEU A 45 -64.39 23.47 46.78
N ASN A 46 -64.13 23.27 48.07
CA ASN A 46 -62.78 22.96 48.58
C ASN A 46 -62.25 21.63 48.04
N GLU A 47 -63.08 20.60 47.96
CA GLU A 47 -62.65 19.28 47.49
C GLU A 47 -62.34 19.29 45.98
N LYS A 48 -63.10 20.07 45.20
CA LYS A 48 -62.81 20.30 43.78
C LYS A 48 -61.53 21.12 43.57
N GLU A 49 -61.26 22.09 44.44
CA GLU A 49 -60.06 22.91 44.36
C GLU A 49 -58.79 22.10 44.64
N ILE A 50 -58.84 21.19 45.63
CA ILE A 50 -57.74 20.25 45.91
C ILE A 50 -57.49 19.34 44.70
N LYS A 51 -58.56 18.75 44.13
CA LYS A 51 -58.43 17.85 42.97
C LYS A 51 -57.89 18.56 41.73
N LEU A 52 -58.33 19.80 41.48
CA LEU A 52 -57.80 20.63 40.38
C LEU A 52 -56.31 20.96 40.58
N ASN A 53 -55.88 21.16 41.83
CA ASN A 53 -54.48 21.46 42.15
C ASN A 53 -53.58 20.22 41.98
N ASP A 54 -54.08 19.02 42.30
CA ASP A 54 -53.38 17.76 42.03
C ASP A 54 -53.29 17.47 40.52
N ASP A 55 -54.38 17.66 39.77
CA ASP A 55 -54.40 17.48 38.32
C ASP A 55 -53.43 18.46 37.62
N THR A 56 -53.36 19.72 38.07
CA THR A 56 -52.39 20.69 37.55
C THR A 56 -50.95 20.36 37.93
N ARG A 57 -50.71 19.72 39.09
CA ARG A 57 -49.38 19.22 39.46
C ARG A 57 -48.96 18.06 38.54
N LEU A 58 -49.85 17.09 38.31
CA LEU A 58 -49.60 15.97 37.40
C LEU A 58 -49.32 16.46 35.97
N LEU A 59 -50.10 17.43 35.48
CA LEU A 59 -49.88 18.03 34.17
C LEU A 59 -48.51 18.71 34.06
N ARG A 60 -48.06 19.42 35.10
CA ARG A 60 -46.70 19.98 35.13
C ARG A 60 -45.63 18.91 35.14
N GLU A 61 -45.80 17.86 35.95
CA GLU A 61 -44.86 16.74 35.98
C GLU A 61 -44.75 16.07 34.60
N GLU A 62 -45.86 15.86 33.90
CA GLU A 62 -45.88 15.31 32.55
C GLU A 62 -45.22 16.25 31.53
N GLN A 63 -45.50 17.56 31.58
CA GLN A 63 -44.81 18.56 30.76
C GLN A 63 -43.29 18.55 30.97
N THR A 64 -42.82 18.41 32.20
CA THR A 64 -41.37 18.33 32.47
C THR A 64 -40.75 17.03 31.94
N LYS A 65 -41.49 15.90 31.97
CA LYS A 65 -41.05 14.64 31.35
C LYS A 65 -40.96 14.77 29.83
N GLN A 66 -41.95 15.39 29.20
CA GLN A 66 -41.93 15.67 27.76
C GLN A 66 -40.76 16.58 27.37
N GLN A 67 -40.52 17.67 28.11
CA GLN A 67 -39.38 18.55 27.87
C GLN A 67 -38.02 17.84 27.98
N LYS A 68 -37.85 16.98 29.00
CA LYS A 68 -36.62 16.16 29.13
C LYS A 68 -36.46 15.16 27.98
N LEU A 69 -37.56 14.58 27.50
CA LEU A 69 -37.55 13.66 26.38
C LEU A 69 -37.17 14.39 25.07
N GLU A 70 -37.76 15.56 24.82
CA GLU A 70 -37.42 16.43 23.68
C GLU A 70 -35.95 16.85 23.71
N GLU A 71 -35.43 17.24 24.87
CA GLU A 71 -34.02 17.59 25.03
C GLU A 71 -33.09 16.41 24.70
N ASN A 72 -33.44 15.20 25.16
CA ASN A 72 -32.69 13.99 24.84
C ASN A 72 -32.68 13.69 23.33
N PHE A 73 -33.84 13.79 22.67
CA PHE A 73 -33.92 13.65 21.21
C PHE A 73 -33.10 14.70 20.47
N ARG A 74 -33.13 15.96 20.94
CA ARG A 74 -32.33 17.04 20.35
C ARG A 74 -30.82 16.77 20.44
N ILE A 75 -30.35 16.22 21.56
CA ILE A 75 -28.95 15.82 21.73
C ILE A 75 -28.59 14.68 20.78
N LYS A 76 -29.46 13.66 20.65
CA LYS A 76 -29.25 12.54 19.72
C LYS A 76 -29.18 13.00 18.27
N ILE A 77 -30.09 13.88 17.84
CA ILE A 77 -30.10 14.46 16.49
C ILE A 77 -28.78 15.19 16.22
N LYS A 78 -28.31 16.05 17.14
CA LYS A 78 -27.02 16.74 16.99
C LYS A 78 -25.84 15.77 16.89
N ASN A 79 -25.88 14.66 17.61
CA ASN A 79 -24.81 13.66 17.53
C ASN A 79 -24.82 12.93 16.19
N ILE A 80 -26.01 12.60 15.66
CA ILE A 80 -26.16 12.00 14.33
C ILE A 80 -25.67 12.98 13.25
N GLU A 81 -26.05 14.26 13.30
CA GLU A 81 -25.56 15.30 12.37
C GLU A 81 -24.02 15.43 12.40
N LYS A 82 -23.42 15.31 13.59
CA LYS A 82 -21.95 15.31 13.72
C LYS A 82 -21.30 14.05 13.13
N GLN A 83 -21.98 12.91 13.18
CA GLN A 83 -21.50 11.67 12.57
C GLN A 83 -21.67 11.69 11.04
N THR A 84 -22.78 12.21 10.53
CA THR A 84 -23.02 12.31 9.08
C THR A 84 -22.03 13.25 8.41
N THR A 85 -21.74 14.41 9.01
CA THR A 85 -20.72 15.35 8.49
C THR A 85 -19.32 14.73 8.45
N LYS A 86 -18.92 13.97 9.48
CA LYS A 86 -17.65 13.21 9.46
C LYS A 86 -17.63 12.14 8.35
N LEU A 87 -18.76 11.48 8.10
CA LEU A 87 -18.86 10.48 7.04
C LEU A 87 -18.74 11.13 5.65
N GLU A 88 -19.36 12.29 5.44
CA GLU A 88 -19.27 13.08 4.20
C GLU A 88 -17.82 13.55 3.95
N GLU A 89 -17.12 14.02 4.98
CA GLU A 89 -15.69 14.37 4.88
C GLU A 89 -14.82 13.17 4.49
N ASN A 90 -15.09 12.00 5.07
CA ASN A 90 -14.37 10.77 4.72
C ASN A 90 -14.64 10.33 3.28
N PHE A 91 -15.89 10.43 2.82
CA PHE A 91 -16.25 10.13 1.43
C PHE A 91 -15.55 11.08 0.44
N ALA A 92 -15.50 12.39 0.75
CA ALA A 92 -14.77 13.36 -0.07
C ALA A 92 -13.26 13.07 -0.12
N ARG A 93 -12.66 12.62 1.00
CA ARG A 93 -11.25 12.19 1.03
C ARG A 93 -11.01 10.94 0.18
N GLN A 94 -11.91 9.97 0.23
CA GLN A 94 -11.83 8.75 -0.60
C GLN A 94 -11.92 9.10 -2.08
N GLN A 95 -12.85 9.95 -2.48
CA GLN A 95 -13.00 10.39 -3.87
C GLN A 95 -11.75 11.11 -4.38
N LYS A 96 -11.13 11.96 -3.55
CA LYS A 96 -9.86 12.61 -3.90
C LYS A 96 -8.71 11.62 -4.10
N LEU A 97 -8.64 10.57 -3.28
CA LEU A 97 -7.64 9.51 -3.43
C LEU A 97 -7.88 8.68 -4.70
N GLU A 98 -9.13 8.41 -5.05
CA GLU A 98 -9.50 7.71 -6.29
C GLU A 98 -9.07 8.51 -7.54
N ASP A 99 -9.33 9.82 -7.55
CA ASP A 99 -8.88 10.70 -8.62
C ASP A 99 -7.35 10.75 -8.74
N GLU A 100 -6.63 10.77 -7.61
CA GLU A 100 -5.16 10.73 -7.60
C GLU A 100 -4.62 9.39 -8.14
N LEU A 101 -5.24 8.27 -7.76
CA LEU A 101 -4.88 6.95 -8.28
C LEU A 101 -5.09 6.87 -9.79
N LYS A 102 -6.19 7.42 -10.30
CA LYS A 102 -6.47 7.46 -11.73
C LYS A 102 -5.39 8.22 -12.51
N ILE A 103 -4.95 9.38 -12.00
CA ILE A 103 -3.84 10.15 -12.60
C ILE A 103 -2.55 9.32 -12.63
N ARG A 104 -2.22 8.61 -11.54
CA ARG A 104 -1.02 7.77 -11.48
C ARG A 104 -1.07 6.59 -12.44
N VAL A 105 -2.25 5.97 -12.64
CA VAL A 105 -2.44 4.90 -13.62
C VAL A 105 -2.20 5.42 -15.04
N ASP A 106 -2.75 6.58 -15.40
CA ASP A 106 -2.53 7.20 -16.71
C ASP A 106 -1.04 7.54 -16.96
N GLU A 107 -0.31 7.94 -15.91
CA GLU A 107 1.14 8.17 -16.00
C GLU A 107 1.93 6.88 -16.23
N ILE A 108 1.55 5.79 -15.57
CA ILE A 108 2.18 4.47 -15.74
C ILE A 108 1.95 3.98 -17.17
N GLU A 109 0.72 4.08 -17.68
CA GLU A 109 0.39 3.68 -19.06
C GLU A 109 1.23 4.46 -20.10
N LYS A 110 1.41 5.78 -19.91
CA LYS A 110 2.29 6.59 -20.76
C LYS A 110 3.75 6.14 -20.72
N ARG A 111 4.26 5.74 -19.54
CA ARG A 111 5.64 5.23 -19.41
C ARG A 111 5.79 3.88 -20.08
N ASP A 112 4.78 3.01 -19.98
CA ASP A 112 4.80 1.69 -20.59
C ASP A 112 4.81 1.77 -22.13
N ILE A 113 3.98 2.63 -22.72
CA ILE A 113 3.99 2.93 -24.16
C ILE A 113 5.37 3.43 -24.61
N LYS A 114 6.02 4.29 -23.82
CA LYS A 114 7.36 4.80 -24.12
C LYS A 114 8.40 3.68 -24.09
N LEU A 115 8.38 2.85 -23.04
CA LEU A 115 9.28 1.69 -22.91
C LEU A 115 9.09 0.70 -24.06
N GLN A 116 7.85 0.43 -24.47
CA GLN A 116 7.56 -0.41 -25.62
C GLN A 116 8.16 0.15 -26.91
N GLY A 117 8.11 1.48 -27.10
CA GLY A 117 8.79 2.17 -28.20
C GLY A 117 10.32 2.00 -28.15
N ASP A 118 10.94 2.18 -26.98
CA ASP A 118 12.39 2.02 -26.80
C ASP A 118 12.84 0.57 -27.06
N VAL A 119 12.05 -0.43 -26.66
CA VAL A 119 12.29 -1.85 -26.95
C VAL A 119 12.25 -2.13 -28.45
N GLN A 120 11.31 -1.54 -29.20
CA GLN A 120 11.27 -1.69 -30.66
C GLN A 120 12.51 -1.10 -31.33
N VAL A 121 12.92 0.11 -30.92
CA VAL A 121 14.15 0.75 -31.43
C VAL A 121 15.40 -0.10 -31.12
N PHE A 122 15.45 -0.72 -29.94
CA PHE A 122 16.54 -1.62 -29.57
C PHE A 122 16.55 -2.89 -30.44
N GLN A 123 15.39 -3.51 -30.66
CA GLN A 123 15.26 -4.69 -31.54
C GLN A 123 15.73 -4.38 -32.97
N GLU A 124 15.39 -3.21 -33.52
CA GLU A 124 15.87 -2.78 -34.83
C GLU A 124 17.40 -2.66 -34.87
N LYS A 125 18.03 -2.11 -33.82
CA LYS A 125 19.50 -2.03 -33.72
C LYS A 125 20.15 -3.41 -33.66
N VAL A 126 19.56 -4.36 -32.93
CA VAL A 126 20.05 -5.75 -32.87
C VAL A 126 19.98 -6.41 -34.26
N ILE A 127 18.90 -6.19 -35.01
CA ILE A 127 18.76 -6.69 -36.39
C ILE A 127 19.85 -6.08 -37.28
N GLN A 128 20.10 -4.77 -37.20
CA GLN A 128 21.16 -4.10 -37.96
C GLN A 128 22.56 -4.64 -37.62
N GLN A 129 22.85 -4.84 -36.33
CA GLN A 129 24.12 -5.43 -35.90
C GLN A 129 24.31 -6.85 -36.43
N LYS A 130 23.24 -7.66 -36.43
CA LYS A 130 23.28 -9.01 -37.01
C LYS A 130 23.58 -8.98 -38.50
N GLN A 131 22.94 -8.09 -39.26
CA GLN A 131 23.22 -7.90 -40.69
C GLN A 131 24.67 -7.48 -40.95
N MET A 132 25.22 -6.56 -40.16
CA MET A 132 26.63 -6.16 -40.26
C MET A 132 27.58 -7.33 -39.96
N LYS A 133 27.26 -8.16 -38.96
CA LYS A 133 28.04 -9.35 -38.62
C LYS A 133 28.05 -10.35 -39.77
N ASP A 134 26.89 -10.64 -40.35
CA ASP A 134 26.75 -11.57 -41.48
C ASP A 134 27.52 -11.07 -42.73
N GLU A 135 27.55 -9.75 -42.97
CA GLU A 135 28.36 -9.15 -44.05
C GLU A 135 29.87 -9.29 -43.78
N LEU A 136 30.32 -9.05 -42.55
CA LEU A 136 31.72 -9.21 -42.15
C LEU A 136 32.18 -10.68 -42.25
N GLU A 137 31.33 -11.62 -41.84
CA GLU A 137 31.60 -13.06 -41.95
C GLU A 137 31.70 -13.48 -43.43
N SER A 138 30.78 -13.01 -44.26
CA SER A 138 30.82 -13.24 -45.72
C SER A 138 32.10 -12.69 -46.36
N ARG A 139 32.55 -11.50 -45.94
CA ARG A 139 33.83 -10.91 -46.37
C ARG A 139 35.04 -11.72 -45.88
N SER A 140 35.02 -12.18 -44.64
CA SER A 140 36.08 -13.01 -44.05
C SER A 140 36.26 -14.32 -44.83
N ASN A 141 35.17 -15.04 -45.05
CA ASN A 141 35.16 -16.27 -45.85
C ASN A 141 35.65 -16.03 -47.29
N GLY A 142 35.37 -14.86 -47.85
CA GLY A 142 35.89 -14.45 -49.16
C GLY A 142 37.41 -14.18 -49.16
N MET A 143 37.96 -13.67 -48.07
CA MET A 143 39.40 -13.46 -47.91
C MET A 143 40.14 -14.77 -47.67
N GLU A 144 39.60 -15.66 -46.84
CA GLU A 144 40.18 -16.99 -46.55
C GLU A 144 40.34 -17.80 -47.84
N LYS A 145 39.32 -17.82 -48.72
CA LYS A 145 39.40 -18.45 -50.05
C LYS A 145 40.49 -17.87 -50.95
N ARG A 146 40.78 -16.57 -50.83
CA ARG A 146 41.86 -15.92 -51.59
C ARG A 146 43.21 -16.27 -51.01
N GLU A 147 43.30 -16.40 -49.69
CA GLU A 147 44.53 -16.81 -49.00
C GLU A 147 44.90 -18.26 -49.33
N THR A 148 43.96 -19.20 -49.27
CA THR A 148 44.22 -20.60 -49.64
C THR A 148 44.68 -20.73 -51.09
N LYS A 149 44.03 -20.01 -52.01
CA LYS A 149 44.47 -19.96 -53.42
C LYS A 149 45.89 -19.39 -53.57
N LEU A 150 46.22 -18.33 -52.82
CA LEU A 150 47.58 -17.77 -52.85
C LEU A 150 48.61 -18.75 -52.27
N GLN A 151 48.27 -19.51 -51.23
CA GLN A 151 49.13 -20.54 -50.67
C GLN A 151 49.39 -21.66 -51.69
N GLU A 152 48.35 -22.12 -52.40
CA GLU A 152 48.47 -23.09 -53.49
C GLU A 152 49.39 -22.57 -54.61
N ASP A 153 49.18 -21.32 -55.07
CA ASP A 153 50.01 -20.69 -56.10
C ASP A 153 51.49 -20.58 -55.67
N VAL A 154 51.74 -20.28 -54.39
CA VAL A 154 53.10 -20.23 -53.81
C VAL A 154 53.73 -21.62 -53.77
N GLN A 155 52.98 -22.66 -53.41
CA GLN A 155 53.47 -24.04 -53.40
C GLN A 155 53.84 -24.51 -54.80
N VAL A 156 52.98 -24.29 -55.80
CA VAL A 156 53.27 -24.59 -57.22
C VAL A 156 54.51 -23.85 -57.69
N PHE A 157 54.70 -22.60 -57.27
CA PHE A 157 55.91 -21.85 -57.59
C PHE A 157 57.16 -22.47 -56.96
N GLN A 158 57.12 -22.86 -55.69
CA GLN A 158 58.23 -23.52 -55.00
C GLN A 158 58.61 -24.84 -55.68
N GLU A 159 57.63 -25.68 -56.04
CA GLU A 159 57.87 -26.94 -56.77
C GLU A 159 58.56 -26.69 -58.11
N LYS A 160 58.13 -25.68 -58.88
CA LYS A 160 58.79 -25.29 -60.15
C LYS A 160 60.23 -24.80 -59.94
N VAL A 161 60.54 -24.18 -58.81
CA VAL A 161 61.91 -23.76 -58.46
C VAL A 161 62.78 -24.98 -58.10
N ILE A 162 62.23 -25.95 -57.37
CA ILE A 162 62.93 -27.21 -57.04
C ILE A 162 63.21 -28.01 -58.31
N GLN A 163 62.22 -28.19 -59.19
CA GLN A 163 62.39 -28.86 -60.49
C GLN A 163 63.47 -28.20 -61.34
N GLN A 164 63.53 -26.85 -61.36
CA GLN A 164 64.61 -26.12 -62.03
C GLN A 164 65.99 -26.45 -61.48
N LYS A 165 66.11 -26.53 -60.15
CA LYS A 165 67.37 -26.85 -59.50
C LYS A 165 67.81 -28.27 -59.86
N GLN A 166 66.90 -29.23 -59.82
CA GLN A 166 67.15 -30.62 -60.24
C GLN A 166 67.57 -30.70 -61.70
N MET A 167 66.83 -30.08 -62.63
CA MET A 167 67.22 -30.05 -64.05
C MET A 167 68.60 -29.43 -64.25
N LYS A 168 68.94 -28.37 -63.51
CA LYS A 168 70.27 -27.73 -63.58
C LYS A 168 71.38 -28.66 -63.08
N ASP A 169 71.12 -29.44 -62.03
CA ASP A 169 72.07 -30.40 -61.48
C ASP A 169 72.22 -31.63 -62.41
N GLU A 170 71.15 -32.06 -63.08
CA GLU A 170 71.15 -33.16 -64.07
C GLU A 170 71.81 -32.80 -65.41
N LEU A 171 71.67 -31.55 -65.88
CA LEU A 171 72.28 -31.04 -67.12
C LEU A 171 73.77 -30.69 -67.01
N GLY A 172 74.46 -31.14 -65.94
CA GLY A 172 75.83 -30.78 -65.57
C GLY A 172 76.74 -30.39 -66.74
N GLU A 173 77.26 -29.15 -66.71
CA GLU A 173 78.23 -28.53 -67.64
C GLU A 173 78.09 -28.78 -69.15
N ALA A 174 76.97 -29.33 -69.62
CA ALA A 174 76.78 -29.74 -71.00
C ALA A 174 75.78 -28.82 -71.71
N ASP A 175 76.35 -27.93 -72.53
CA ASP A 175 75.71 -27.09 -73.54
C ASP A 175 75.07 -25.75 -73.09
N PRO A 176 75.85 -24.65 -73.05
CA PRO A 176 75.37 -23.32 -72.66
C PRO A 176 74.31 -22.71 -73.59
N MET A 177 74.05 -23.27 -74.78
CA MET A 177 73.02 -22.74 -75.69
C MET A 177 71.60 -23.11 -75.25
N LYS A 178 71.34 -24.34 -74.79
CA LYS A 178 70.01 -24.75 -74.28
C LYS A 178 69.60 -23.92 -73.06
N TRP A 179 70.54 -23.70 -72.14
CA TRP A 179 70.31 -22.89 -70.94
C TRP A 179 69.87 -21.45 -71.23
N ARG A 180 70.36 -20.86 -72.33
CA ARG A 180 70.03 -19.48 -72.72
C ARG A 180 68.56 -19.34 -73.15
N ASN A 181 68.03 -20.36 -73.83
CA ASN A 181 66.64 -20.39 -74.30
C ASN A 181 65.67 -20.65 -73.15
N GLU A 182 66.01 -21.60 -72.26
CA GLU A 182 65.26 -21.88 -71.02
C GLU A 182 65.14 -20.62 -70.15
N ARG A 183 66.25 -19.90 -69.96
CA ARG A 183 66.31 -18.67 -69.15
C ARG A 183 65.46 -17.54 -69.74
N GLN A 184 65.25 -17.51 -71.06
CA GLN A 184 64.32 -16.55 -71.68
C GLN A 184 62.86 -16.93 -71.41
N ASN A 185 62.51 -18.22 -71.46
CA ASN A 185 61.16 -18.67 -71.08
C ASN A 185 60.86 -18.37 -69.61
N TYR A 186 61.83 -18.56 -68.71
CA TYR A 186 61.67 -18.15 -67.31
C TYR A 186 61.52 -16.64 -67.13
N ARG A 187 62.26 -15.82 -67.89
CA ARG A 187 62.05 -14.36 -67.87
C ARG A 187 60.66 -13.97 -68.37
N LYS A 188 60.05 -14.73 -69.29
CA LYS A 188 58.67 -14.51 -69.73
C LYS A 188 57.67 -14.93 -68.65
N MET A 189 57.81 -16.12 -68.07
CA MET A 189 56.98 -16.61 -66.95
C MET A 189 57.05 -15.69 -65.73
N PHE A 190 58.25 -15.25 -65.33
CA PHE A 190 58.42 -14.33 -64.20
C PHE A 190 57.83 -12.94 -64.48
N ARG A 191 57.84 -12.49 -65.75
CA ARG A 191 57.21 -11.24 -66.16
C ARG A 191 55.69 -11.35 -66.11
N PHE A 192 55.14 -12.47 -66.57
CA PHE A 192 53.72 -12.81 -66.46
C PHE A 192 53.28 -12.86 -64.99
N PHE A 193 54.00 -13.60 -64.14
CA PHE A 193 53.73 -13.66 -62.70
C PHE A 193 53.79 -12.28 -62.04
N LYS A 194 54.74 -11.43 -62.44
CA LYS A 194 54.86 -10.06 -61.93
C LYS A 194 53.75 -9.13 -62.43
N GLU A 195 53.21 -9.34 -63.63
CA GLU A 195 52.13 -8.53 -64.19
C GLU A 195 50.74 -9.00 -63.73
N GLU A 196 50.57 -10.30 -63.48
CA GLU A 196 49.29 -10.90 -63.05
C GLU A 196 49.07 -10.79 -61.53
N LEU A 197 50.11 -11.05 -60.72
CA LEU A 197 49.99 -11.06 -59.25
C LEU A 197 50.37 -9.74 -58.58
N MET A 198 51.01 -8.80 -59.28
CA MET A 198 51.16 -7.44 -58.75
C MET A 198 50.16 -6.51 -59.44
N PRO A 199 49.29 -5.81 -58.68
CA PRO A 199 48.34 -4.89 -59.28
C PRO A 199 49.05 -3.86 -60.16
N PRO A 200 48.47 -3.52 -61.33
CA PRO A 200 49.11 -2.68 -62.33
C PRO A 200 49.56 -1.35 -61.73
N LYS A 201 50.85 -1.00 -61.94
CA LYS A 201 51.50 0.21 -61.40
C LYS A 201 50.78 1.52 -61.72
N LYS A 202 49.88 1.54 -62.72
CA LYS A 202 49.07 2.70 -63.06
C LYS A 202 48.09 3.12 -61.94
N ALA A 203 47.73 2.23 -61.02
CA ALA A 203 46.97 2.61 -59.81
C ALA A 203 47.86 3.18 -58.68
N ARG A 204 49.19 3.15 -58.81
CA ARG A 204 50.13 3.72 -57.83
C ARG A 204 50.69 5.08 -58.24
N GLU A 205 50.66 5.45 -59.52
CA GLU A 205 51.28 6.70 -59.99
C GLU A 205 50.47 7.97 -59.69
N SER A 206 49.18 7.87 -59.34
CA SER A 206 48.43 9.04 -58.83
C SER A 206 48.74 9.36 -57.35
N ASN A 207 49.37 8.44 -56.60
CA ASN A 207 49.61 8.60 -55.17
C ASN A 207 51.09 8.78 -54.78
N TYR A 208 52.03 8.60 -55.71
CA TYR A 208 53.47 8.65 -55.43
C TYR A 208 54.23 9.84 -56.04
N ARG A 209 53.56 10.83 -56.65
CA ARG A 209 54.19 12.10 -57.08
C ARG A 209 54.39 13.12 -55.95
N MET A 210 54.52 12.66 -54.71
CA MET A 210 54.77 13.53 -53.53
C MET A 210 55.94 13.09 -52.65
N LYS A 211 56.61 11.95 -52.88
CA LYS A 211 57.70 11.51 -51.98
C LYS A 211 58.81 10.75 -52.71
N GLY A 212 59.55 11.46 -53.56
CA GLY A 212 60.75 10.96 -54.20
C GLY A 212 62.00 11.56 -53.57
N GLU A 213 62.44 11.04 -52.42
CA GLU A 213 63.82 11.10 -51.90
C GLU A 213 63.84 10.39 -50.53
N LYS A 214 64.36 9.15 -50.47
CA LYS A 214 64.81 8.36 -49.29
C LYS A 214 64.64 6.86 -49.54
N THR A 215 65.55 6.23 -50.30
CA THR A 215 65.42 4.79 -50.66
C THR A 215 66.68 3.94 -50.49
N LYS A 216 67.59 4.29 -49.57
CA LYS A 216 68.54 3.31 -49.01
C LYS A 216 68.36 3.02 -47.50
N LEU A 217 67.50 3.78 -46.82
CA LEU A 217 67.03 3.52 -45.45
C LEU A 217 65.65 2.84 -45.41
N GLN A 218 65.07 2.47 -46.56
CA GLN A 218 63.65 2.11 -46.66
C GLN A 218 63.38 0.60 -46.77
N GLU A 219 64.40 -0.22 -47.03
CA GLU A 219 64.23 -1.68 -47.10
C GLU A 219 64.34 -2.35 -45.72
N ASP A 220 65.21 -1.89 -44.82
CA ASP A 220 65.19 -2.32 -43.40
C ASP A 220 63.90 -1.84 -42.68
N VAL A 221 63.39 -0.67 -43.06
CA VAL A 221 62.11 -0.15 -42.55
C VAL A 221 60.90 -0.95 -43.09
N ARG A 222 60.99 -1.60 -44.25
CA ARG A 222 59.87 -2.41 -44.80
C ARG A 222 59.72 -3.76 -44.12
N PHE A 223 60.82 -4.38 -43.68
CA PHE A 223 60.75 -5.63 -42.90
C PHE A 223 60.28 -5.35 -41.46
N SER A 224 60.74 -4.24 -40.86
CA SER A 224 60.23 -3.77 -39.56
C SER A 224 58.74 -3.36 -39.62
N ARG A 225 58.28 -2.72 -40.70
CA ARG A 225 56.87 -2.27 -40.82
C ARG A 225 55.86 -3.41 -40.96
N LYS A 226 56.21 -4.56 -41.53
CA LYS A 226 55.29 -5.71 -41.59
C LYS A 226 55.10 -6.35 -40.21
N GLY A 227 56.16 -6.46 -39.41
CA GLY A 227 56.05 -6.89 -38.02
C GLY A 227 55.23 -5.92 -37.17
N HIS A 228 55.43 -4.60 -37.35
CA HIS A 228 54.63 -3.59 -36.65
C HIS A 228 53.17 -3.54 -37.11
N ALA A 229 52.87 -3.77 -38.39
CA ALA A 229 51.49 -3.80 -38.88
C ALA A 229 50.72 -5.04 -38.39
N ALA A 230 51.37 -6.21 -38.35
CA ALA A 230 50.77 -7.41 -37.79
C ALA A 230 50.54 -7.26 -36.28
N LYS A 231 51.51 -6.69 -35.56
CA LYS A 231 51.36 -6.38 -34.13
C LYS A 231 50.22 -5.37 -33.90
N ALA A 232 50.14 -4.29 -34.68
CA ALA A 232 49.08 -3.29 -34.56
C ALA A 232 47.69 -3.87 -34.85
N MET A 233 47.53 -4.75 -35.85
CA MET A 233 46.25 -5.45 -36.08
C MET A 233 45.89 -6.36 -34.91
N ASN A 234 46.87 -7.06 -34.34
CA ASN A 234 46.60 -7.96 -33.22
C ASN A 234 46.22 -7.18 -31.96
N ASP A 235 46.89 -6.05 -31.71
CA ASP A 235 46.55 -5.13 -30.61
C ASP A 235 45.16 -4.49 -30.82
N GLU A 236 44.78 -4.18 -32.07
CA GLU A 236 43.45 -3.66 -32.43
C GLU A 236 42.35 -4.73 -32.29
N LEU A 237 42.62 -5.97 -32.68
CA LEU A 237 41.71 -7.11 -32.46
C LEU A 237 41.54 -7.42 -30.97
N GLY A 238 42.62 -7.36 -30.19
CA GLY A 238 42.59 -7.48 -28.73
C GLY A 238 41.75 -6.37 -28.08
N SER A 239 41.89 -5.13 -28.55
CA SER A 239 41.09 -4.01 -28.05
C SER A 239 39.61 -4.17 -28.38
N ARG A 240 39.28 -4.61 -29.61
CA ARG A 240 37.90 -4.86 -30.04
C ARG A 240 37.24 -6.03 -29.29
N THR A 241 37.98 -7.10 -29.04
CA THR A 241 37.46 -8.25 -28.27
C THR A 241 37.16 -7.86 -26.82
N ASN A 242 38.04 -7.09 -26.18
CA ASN A 242 37.79 -6.54 -24.83
C ASN A 242 36.57 -5.60 -24.81
N GLU A 243 36.37 -4.80 -25.86
CA GLU A 243 35.22 -3.90 -25.95
C GLU A 243 33.90 -4.66 -26.15
N VAL A 244 33.90 -5.73 -26.96
CA VAL A 244 32.74 -6.64 -27.10
C VAL A 244 32.44 -7.35 -25.79
N GLU A 245 33.45 -7.87 -25.08
CA GLU A 245 33.25 -8.52 -23.78
C GLU A 245 32.67 -7.54 -22.74
N LYS A 246 33.13 -6.29 -22.76
CA LYS A 246 32.57 -5.23 -21.91
C LYS A 246 31.11 -4.95 -22.25
N GLN A 247 30.76 -4.89 -23.53
CA GLN A 247 29.38 -4.69 -23.98
C GLN A 247 28.48 -5.88 -23.60
N GLU A 248 28.98 -7.11 -23.71
CA GLU A 248 28.27 -8.32 -23.31
C GLU A 248 27.97 -8.33 -21.81
N LYS A 249 28.96 -7.99 -20.96
CA LYS A 249 28.75 -7.85 -19.51
C LYS A 249 27.73 -6.77 -19.16
N THR A 250 27.73 -5.64 -19.87
CA THR A 250 26.70 -4.60 -19.64
C THR A 250 25.31 -5.08 -20.04
N LEU A 251 25.18 -5.79 -21.16
CA LEU A 251 23.89 -6.34 -21.61
C LEU A 251 23.37 -7.43 -20.69
N GLU A 252 24.24 -8.27 -20.13
CA GLU A 252 23.88 -9.27 -19.14
C GLU A 252 23.38 -8.63 -17.84
N THR A 253 24.05 -7.56 -17.40
CA THR A 253 23.63 -6.77 -16.23
C THR A 253 22.25 -6.14 -16.45
N ASP A 254 22.03 -5.53 -17.61
CA ASP A 254 20.74 -4.92 -17.98
C ASP A 254 19.62 -5.97 -18.09
N ALA A 255 19.90 -7.15 -18.68
CA ALA A 255 18.95 -8.24 -18.78
C ALA A 255 18.54 -8.79 -17.40
N ASN A 256 19.50 -8.90 -16.48
CA ASN A 256 19.23 -9.30 -15.09
C ASN A 256 18.41 -8.25 -14.35
N SER A 257 18.70 -6.96 -14.57
CA SER A 257 17.90 -5.86 -14.02
C SER A 257 16.45 -5.90 -14.52
N LEU A 258 16.23 -6.14 -15.82
CA LEU A 258 14.89 -6.28 -16.41
C LEU A 258 14.13 -7.50 -15.86
N ARG A 259 14.80 -8.64 -15.67
CA ARG A 259 14.17 -9.80 -15.03
C ARG A 259 13.77 -9.51 -13.58
N ALA A 260 14.64 -8.85 -12.81
CA ALA A 260 14.33 -8.46 -11.44
C ALA A 260 13.12 -7.52 -11.36
N GLU A 261 13.03 -6.56 -12.29
CA GLU A 261 11.88 -5.65 -12.37
C GLU A 261 10.59 -6.36 -12.76
N SER A 262 10.64 -7.31 -13.71
CA SER A 262 9.49 -8.15 -14.07
C SER A 262 8.96 -8.96 -12.88
N VAL A 263 9.84 -9.54 -12.06
CA VAL A 263 9.45 -10.25 -10.83
C VAL A 263 8.81 -9.29 -9.82
N ARG A 264 9.31 -8.05 -9.69
CA ARG A 264 8.69 -7.03 -8.83
C ARG A 264 7.28 -6.66 -9.30
N GLN A 265 7.07 -6.51 -10.60
CA GLN A 265 5.75 -6.23 -11.18
C GLN A 265 4.78 -7.39 -10.90
N GLN A 266 5.21 -8.64 -11.10
CA GLN A 266 4.38 -9.81 -10.81
C GLN A 266 3.98 -9.90 -9.33
N ASN A 267 4.90 -9.55 -8.42
CA ASN A 267 4.60 -9.49 -6.98
C ASN A 267 3.62 -8.35 -6.63
N LEU A 268 3.73 -7.21 -7.30
CA LEU A 268 2.79 -6.10 -7.16
C LEU A 268 1.38 -6.48 -7.63
N GLU A 269 1.27 -7.15 -8.78
CA GLU A 269 -0.01 -7.68 -9.28
C GLU A 269 -0.65 -8.67 -8.32
N GLY A 270 0.14 -9.59 -7.74
CA GLY A 270 -0.34 -10.53 -6.72
C GLY A 270 -0.89 -9.83 -5.47
N SER A 271 -0.20 -8.78 -5.01
CA SER A 271 -0.64 -7.96 -3.87
C SER A 271 -1.90 -7.16 -4.18
N LEU A 272 -1.99 -6.57 -5.37
CA LEU A 272 -3.18 -5.84 -5.83
C LEU A 272 -4.39 -6.76 -5.93
N ASN A 273 -4.25 -7.93 -6.55
CA ASN A 273 -5.32 -8.92 -6.65
C ASN A 273 -5.82 -9.40 -5.28
N SER A 274 -4.92 -9.48 -4.29
CA SER A 274 -5.31 -9.83 -2.91
C SER A 274 -6.13 -8.71 -2.25
N ARG A 275 -5.73 -7.45 -2.44
CA ARG A 275 -6.50 -6.29 -1.93
C ARG A 275 -7.85 -6.14 -2.61
N VAL A 276 -7.95 -6.40 -3.92
CA VAL A 276 -9.24 -6.37 -4.64
C VAL A 276 -10.21 -7.39 -4.05
N LYS A 277 -9.76 -8.62 -3.77
CA LYS A 277 -10.59 -9.63 -3.11
C LYS A 277 -11.04 -9.23 -1.70
N GLU A 278 -10.19 -8.52 -0.96
CA GLU A 278 -10.55 -8.00 0.36
C GLU A 278 -11.62 -6.89 0.26
N ILE A 279 -11.50 -6.00 -0.72
CA ILE A 279 -12.49 -4.95 -1.00
C ILE A 279 -13.84 -5.58 -1.39
N GLU A 280 -13.85 -6.54 -2.31
CA GLU A 280 -15.09 -7.28 -2.68
C GLU A 280 -15.75 -7.91 -1.45
N LYS A 281 -14.96 -8.50 -0.54
CA LYS A 281 -15.47 -9.05 0.73
C LYS A 281 -16.05 -7.96 1.63
N GLN A 282 -15.43 -6.79 1.71
CA GLN A 282 -15.97 -5.66 2.48
C GLN A 282 -17.26 -5.09 1.88
N GLU A 283 -17.35 -5.00 0.54
CA GLU A 283 -18.55 -4.55 -0.15
C GLU A 283 -19.74 -5.47 0.11
N THR A 284 -19.55 -6.80 0.06
CA THR A 284 -20.62 -7.75 0.37
C THR A 284 -21.13 -7.62 1.81
N LYS A 285 -20.23 -7.40 2.78
CA LYS A 285 -20.61 -7.12 4.18
C LYS A 285 -21.39 -5.82 4.32
N LEU A 286 -20.93 -4.76 3.66
CA LEU A 286 -21.61 -3.47 3.68
C LEU A 286 -23.03 -3.57 3.09
N GLU A 287 -23.20 -4.35 2.03
CA GLU A 287 -24.50 -4.57 1.42
C GLU A 287 -25.44 -5.40 2.31
N GLU A 288 -24.91 -6.38 3.05
CA GLU A 288 -25.65 -7.11 4.07
C GLU A 288 -26.08 -6.20 5.24
N ASP A 289 -25.18 -5.35 5.74
CA ASP A 289 -25.48 -4.39 6.81
C ASP A 289 -26.56 -3.38 6.38
N LYS A 290 -26.52 -2.89 5.13
CA LYS A 290 -27.60 -2.04 4.58
C LYS A 290 -28.94 -2.77 4.55
N ARG A 291 -28.95 -4.05 4.18
CA ARG A 291 -30.18 -4.86 4.16
C ARG A 291 -30.76 -4.99 5.57
N LEU A 292 -29.92 -5.28 6.57
CA LEU A 292 -30.33 -5.37 7.98
C LEU A 292 -30.88 -4.03 8.49
N LEU A 293 -30.23 -2.92 8.14
CA LEU A 293 -30.70 -1.58 8.52
C LEU A 293 -32.07 -1.24 7.91
N GLU A 294 -32.32 -1.65 6.66
CA GLU A 294 -33.62 -1.46 6.01
C GLU A 294 -34.70 -2.36 6.63
N GLU A 295 -34.38 -3.61 6.98
CA GLU A 295 -35.28 -4.49 7.72
C GLU A 295 -35.68 -3.88 9.09
N ASP A 296 -34.73 -3.32 9.82
CA ASP A 296 -35.00 -2.66 11.10
C ASP A 296 -35.83 -1.38 10.92
N ARG A 297 -35.63 -0.63 9.83
CA ARG A 297 -36.45 0.52 9.47
C ARG A 297 -37.91 0.13 9.20
N ILE A 298 -38.13 -1.01 8.52
CA ILE A 298 -39.46 -1.57 8.29
C ILE A 298 -40.11 -1.97 9.62
N LYS A 299 -39.41 -2.71 10.48
CA LYS A 299 -39.93 -3.09 11.82
C LYS A 299 -40.29 -1.87 12.66
N GLN A 300 -39.46 -0.82 12.62
CA GLN A 300 -39.73 0.41 13.35
C GLN A 300 -41.00 1.11 12.85
N LYS A 301 -41.22 1.12 11.53
CA LYS A 301 -42.44 1.66 10.92
C LYS A 301 -43.68 0.86 11.31
N ASP A 302 -43.60 -0.46 11.30
CA ASP A 302 -44.71 -1.33 11.74
C ASP A 302 -45.07 -1.11 13.22
N LEU A 303 -44.05 -0.91 14.06
CA LEU A 303 -44.23 -0.58 15.48
C LEU A 303 -44.90 0.80 15.67
N GLU A 304 -44.49 1.79 14.87
CA GLU A 304 -45.10 3.12 14.87
C GLU A 304 -46.57 3.07 14.46
N ASP A 305 -46.90 2.33 13.40
CA ASP A 305 -48.28 2.15 12.93
C ASP A 305 -49.13 1.35 13.93
N SER A 306 -48.56 0.35 14.60
CA SER A 306 -49.20 -0.37 15.70
C SER A 306 -49.52 0.55 16.88
N ASN A 307 -48.56 1.40 17.28
CA ASN A 307 -48.77 2.39 18.34
C ASN A 307 -49.85 3.41 17.95
N LYS A 308 -49.88 3.90 16.70
CA LYS A 308 -50.95 4.79 16.21
C LYS A 308 -52.33 4.15 16.32
N ARG A 309 -52.45 2.85 16.00
CA ARG A 309 -53.72 2.11 16.15
C ARG A 309 -54.15 2.01 17.60
N ARG A 310 -53.21 1.70 18.52
CA ARG A 310 -53.50 1.62 19.96
C ARG A 310 -53.90 2.96 20.56
N VAL A 311 -53.25 4.05 20.15
CA VAL A 311 -53.62 5.41 20.59
C VAL A 311 -55.06 5.72 20.16
N LYS A 312 -55.40 5.46 18.89
CA LYS A 312 -56.76 5.64 18.39
C LYS A 312 -57.80 4.79 19.13
N GLU A 313 -57.48 3.53 19.42
CA GLU A 313 -58.36 2.65 20.21
C GLU A 313 -58.58 3.18 21.64
N LEU A 314 -57.55 3.76 22.27
CA LEU A 314 -57.67 4.39 23.58
C LEU A 314 -58.53 5.66 23.53
N GLU A 315 -58.36 6.51 22.50
CA GLU A 315 -59.23 7.68 22.28
C GLU A 315 -60.69 7.28 22.09
N ASP A 316 -60.96 6.23 21.30
CA ASP A 316 -62.31 5.70 21.08
C ASP A 316 -62.92 5.15 22.39
N ARG A 317 -62.13 4.45 23.22
CA ARG A 317 -62.54 3.97 24.55
C ARG A 317 -62.83 5.13 25.51
N GLU A 318 -61.98 6.15 25.53
CA GLU A 318 -62.19 7.34 26.36
C GLU A 318 -63.50 8.05 25.98
N ALA A 319 -63.75 8.23 24.67
CA ALA A 319 -65.00 8.81 24.19
C ALA A 319 -66.23 7.98 24.62
N ALA A 320 -66.15 6.65 24.58
CA ALA A 320 -67.22 5.76 25.03
C ALA A 320 -67.47 5.87 26.56
N VAL A 321 -66.41 6.00 27.37
CA VAL A 321 -66.52 6.23 28.82
C VAL A 321 -67.17 7.58 29.11
N ILE A 322 -66.82 8.64 28.37
CA ILE A 322 -67.44 9.96 28.53
C ILE A 322 -68.93 9.92 28.17
N MET A 323 -69.31 9.21 27.11
CA MET A 323 -70.71 9.05 26.69
C MET A 323 -71.55 8.28 27.72
N THR A 324 -71.03 7.17 28.23
CA THR A 324 -71.71 6.37 29.27
C THR A 324 -71.83 7.12 30.59
N ALA A 325 -70.79 7.86 31.01
CA ALA A 325 -70.84 8.71 32.20
C ALA A 325 -71.88 9.85 32.07
N LYS A 326 -72.06 10.42 30.88
CA LYS A 326 -73.14 11.41 30.62
C LYS A 326 -74.53 10.76 30.71
N SER A 327 -74.71 9.58 30.12
CA SER A 327 -76.00 8.86 30.17
C SER A 327 -76.39 8.38 31.58
N ALA A 328 -75.41 7.97 32.40
CA ALA A 328 -75.65 7.61 33.81
C ALA A 328 -76.07 8.82 34.67
N LYS A 329 -75.62 10.03 34.30
CA LYS A 329 -75.98 11.27 34.98
C LYS A 329 -77.41 11.73 34.69
N ASP A 330 -77.95 11.35 33.54
CA ASP A 330 -79.33 11.67 33.14
C ASP A 330 -80.36 10.62 33.60
N THR A 331 -79.93 9.45 34.09
CA THR A 331 -80.80 8.36 34.58
C THR A 331 -80.93 8.28 36.11
N THR A 332 -80.39 9.26 36.84
CA THR A 332 -80.60 9.39 38.30
C THR A 332 -81.88 10.19 38.63
N ALA A 333 -82.97 9.89 37.92
CA ALA A 333 -84.33 10.26 38.26
C ALA A 333 -85.27 9.25 37.57
N GLU A 334 -85.96 8.44 38.39
CA GLU A 334 -86.89 7.36 38.01
C GLU A 334 -86.28 6.11 37.35
N SER A 335 -86.18 5.02 38.10
CA SER A 335 -87.21 3.97 37.99
C SER A 335 -86.93 2.79 38.91
N THR A 336 -88.01 2.35 39.53
CA THR A 336 -88.18 1.28 40.51
C THR A 336 -88.42 -0.04 39.76
N THR A 337 -87.87 -1.15 40.29
CA THR A 337 -88.35 -2.56 40.18
C THR A 337 -89.03 -3.03 38.88
N THR A 338 -88.42 -4.02 38.21
CA THR A 338 -89.16 -5.19 37.71
C THR A 338 -88.27 -6.42 37.48
N THR A 339 -88.71 -7.49 38.12
CA THR A 339 -88.31 -8.90 38.01
C THR A 339 -88.84 -9.50 36.71
N THR A 340 -88.02 -10.23 35.94
CA THR A 340 -88.53 -11.27 35.01
C THR A 340 -87.52 -12.39 34.81
N THR A 341 -88.08 -13.59 34.80
CA THR A 341 -87.55 -14.96 34.80
C THR A 341 -87.51 -15.60 33.40
N ILE A 342 -86.61 -16.61 33.23
CA ILE A 342 -86.75 -17.84 32.39
C ILE A 342 -86.65 -17.58 30.85
N ASP A 343 -85.87 -18.30 30.02
CA ASP A 343 -85.95 -19.73 29.60
C ASP A 343 -84.67 -20.21 28.88
N ASP A 344 -84.52 -21.53 28.90
CA ASP A 344 -83.55 -22.43 28.23
C ASP A 344 -83.79 -22.59 26.70
N ASP A 345 -82.96 -23.45 26.08
CA ASP A 345 -83.02 -24.07 24.72
C ASP A 345 -82.44 -23.22 23.57
N ASP A 346 -81.66 -23.71 22.60
CA ASP A 346 -81.01 -24.99 22.26
C ASP A 346 -80.17 -24.71 20.98
N ASP A 347 -79.19 -25.56 20.71
CA ASP A 347 -78.57 -25.87 19.40
C ASP A 347 -77.96 -24.75 18.52
N ASP A 348 -76.68 -24.88 18.15
CA ASP A 348 -76.29 -25.55 16.89
C ASP A 348 -74.81 -25.29 16.55
N ASP A 349 -74.20 -26.31 15.96
CA ASP A 349 -72.79 -26.54 15.68
C ASP A 349 -72.11 -25.45 14.83
N ASN A 350 -70.85 -25.14 15.14
CA ASN A 350 -69.77 -25.43 14.19
C ASN A 350 -68.37 -25.25 14.79
N GLU A 351 -67.65 -26.37 14.70
CA GLU A 351 -66.21 -26.51 14.69
C GLU A 351 -65.55 -25.51 13.73
N ASP A 352 -64.47 -24.86 14.15
CA ASP A 352 -63.22 -25.05 13.42
C ASP A 352 -62.01 -24.78 14.31
N ASP A 353 -61.24 -25.85 14.46
CA ASP A 353 -59.89 -25.88 14.98
C ASP A 353 -58.97 -24.95 14.15
N THR A 354 -58.03 -24.27 14.80
CA THR A 354 -56.60 -24.53 14.58
C THR A 354 -55.70 -23.64 15.45
N ASN A 355 -55.10 -24.31 16.43
CA ASN A 355 -53.66 -24.32 16.66
C ASN A 355 -53.01 -23.05 17.26
N THR A 356 -53.19 -22.87 18.57
CA THR A 356 -52.27 -22.13 19.43
C THR A 356 -51.25 -23.10 20.05
N LYS A 357 -50.07 -23.21 19.45
CA LYS A 357 -48.87 -23.82 20.04
C LYS A 357 -47.66 -23.02 19.58
N GLU A 358 -47.14 -22.17 20.46
CA GLU A 358 -45.73 -21.82 20.66
C GLU A 358 -45.64 -20.52 21.45
N GLN A 359 -45.89 -20.61 22.75
CA GLN A 359 -45.58 -19.55 23.70
C GLN A 359 -45.01 -20.19 24.96
N ASP A 360 -43.83 -20.80 24.82
CA ASP A 360 -43.03 -21.33 25.94
C ASP A 360 -41.56 -21.51 25.52
N GLN A 361 -40.88 -20.42 25.18
CA GLN A 361 -39.41 -20.40 25.07
C GLN A 361 -38.83 -18.98 24.96
N GLN A 362 -39.00 -18.13 25.98
CA GLN A 362 -38.15 -16.92 26.08
C GLN A 362 -38.06 -16.29 27.48
N GLN A 363 -38.08 -17.11 28.53
CA GLN A 363 -37.94 -16.65 29.92
C GLN A 363 -36.87 -17.45 30.70
N GLN A 364 -35.65 -17.56 30.14
CA GLN A 364 -34.50 -18.16 30.83
C GLN A 364 -33.14 -17.46 30.60
N GLN A 365 -33.06 -16.21 30.12
CA GLN A 365 -31.75 -15.55 29.92
C GLN A 365 -31.61 -14.14 30.53
N ARG A 366 -32.28 -13.84 31.65
CA ARG A 366 -32.06 -12.58 32.38
C ARG A 366 -31.91 -12.74 33.90
N GLU A 367 -31.16 -13.74 34.34
CA GLU A 367 -30.62 -13.80 35.71
C GLU A 367 -29.11 -14.07 35.66
N ALA A 368 -28.34 -13.00 35.50
CA ALA A 368 -26.93 -12.93 35.91
C ALA A 368 -26.57 -11.45 36.11
N ILE A 369 -27.10 -10.90 37.20
CA ILE A 369 -26.74 -9.61 37.77
C ILE A 369 -25.67 -9.86 38.84
N THR A 370 -24.52 -9.19 38.68
CA THR A 370 -23.59 -8.66 39.70
C THR A 370 -23.08 -9.53 40.84
N SER A 371 -21.75 -9.62 40.94
CA SER A 371 -21.03 -9.46 42.22
C SER A 371 -19.57 -9.10 41.96
N ASN A 372 -19.17 -7.87 42.29
CA ASN A 372 -18.01 -7.61 43.15
C ASN A 372 -17.70 -6.11 43.20
N GLU A 373 -18.18 -5.49 44.27
CA GLU A 373 -17.64 -4.27 44.83
C GLU A 373 -17.34 -4.62 46.29
N ASN A 374 -16.08 -4.56 46.71
CA ASN A 374 -15.72 -4.37 48.10
C ASN A 374 -14.35 -3.73 48.21
N ALA A 375 -14.38 -2.55 48.81
CA ALA A 375 -13.26 -1.71 49.18
C ALA A 375 -12.51 -2.28 50.39
N VAL A 376 -11.18 -2.20 50.39
CA VAL A 376 -10.33 -2.04 51.58
C VAL A 376 -9.06 -1.29 51.21
N GLU A 377 -8.89 -0.09 51.77
CA GLU A 377 -7.62 0.56 52.10
C GLU A 377 -7.60 0.70 53.65
N PRO A 378 -6.50 1.04 54.35
CA PRO A 378 -5.10 1.27 53.92
C PRO A 378 -4.03 0.62 54.84
N GLY A 379 -2.74 0.67 54.48
CA GLY A 379 -1.65 0.39 55.44
C GLY A 379 -0.22 0.13 54.90
N ILE A 380 0.53 1.21 54.67
CA ILE A 380 1.97 1.47 54.96
C ILE A 380 2.94 0.29 55.16
N SER A 381 3.95 0.18 54.26
CA SER A 381 5.42 0.01 54.48
C SER A 381 6.07 -0.27 53.10
N MET A 382 6.89 0.58 52.48
CA MET A 382 8.30 0.97 52.74
C MET A 382 9.29 -0.22 52.76
N GLU A 383 10.42 -0.04 52.03
CA GLU A 383 11.53 -0.96 51.66
C GLU A 383 11.35 -1.64 50.28
N GLU A 384 11.93 -1.14 49.18
CA GLU A 384 13.37 -1.01 48.81
C GLU A 384 14.01 -2.36 48.48
N SER A 385 14.00 -2.71 47.18
CA SER A 385 15.01 -3.47 46.41
C SER A 385 14.37 -4.02 45.12
N GLN A 386 14.55 -3.31 43.98
CA GLN A 386 14.24 -3.84 42.66
C GLN A 386 15.52 -4.35 42.00
N GLU A 387 15.73 -5.66 42.09
CA GLU A 387 16.60 -6.41 41.20
C GLU A 387 15.73 -6.87 40.03
N ILE A 388 15.85 -6.22 38.88
CA ILE A 388 15.11 -6.55 37.66
C ILE A 388 15.91 -7.61 36.90
N THR A 389 15.59 -8.88 37.15
CA THR A 389 15.97 -9.99 36.26
C THR A 389 15.08 -9.94 35.02
N MET A 390 15.63 -9.46 33.90
CA MET A 390 15.03 -9.59 32.56
C MET A 390 15.29 -10.99 32.01
N GLU A 391 14.40 -11.93 32.31
CA GLU A 391 14.24 -13.18 31.55
C GLU A 391 12.77 -13.29 31.14
N GLU A 392 12.37 -12.59 30.08
CA GLU A 392 11.15 -12.89 29.35
C GLU A 392 11.50 -13.48 27.99
N SER A 393 11.28 -14.79 27.92
CA SER A 393 11.43 -15.69 26.79
C SER A 393 10.78 -15.19 25.50
N PHE A 394 11.59 -15.04 24.45
CA PHE A 394 11.23 -14.69 23.08
C PHE A 394 10.68 -15.87 22.25
N SER A 395 9.92 -16.79 22.86
CA SER A 395 9.43 -17.99 22.16
C SER A 395 7.90 -17.98 21.99
N ALA A 396 7.49 -17.92 20.71
CA ALA A 396 6.14 -18.16 20.20
C ALA A 396 5.07 -17.12 20.59
N LEU A 397 4.92 -16.11 19.74
CA LEU A 397 3.69 -15.31 19.66
C LEU A 397 3.08 -15.47 18.28
N ASP A 398 1.79 -15.76 18.32
CA ASP A 398 0.91 -16.22 17.27
C ASP A 398 0.74 -15.23 16.10
N ASP A 399 0.22 -15.78 15.00
CA ASP A 399 -0.05 -15.20 13.67
C ASP A 399 -1.01 -13.98 13.63
N GLU A 400 -0.83 -12.98 14.49
CA GLU A 400 -1.31 -11.63 14.18
C GLU A 400 -0.31 -10.95 13.23
N PRO A 401 -0.74 -10.15 12.23
CA PRO A 401 0.18 -9.38 11.42
C PRO A 401 0.91 -8.39 12.33
N PHE A 402 2.09 -8.81 12.80
CA PHE A 402 2.97 -8.03 13.66
C PHE A 402 3.11 -6.63 13.07
N ASP A 403 2.58 -5.64 13.78
CA ASP A 403 2.72 -4.24 13.42
C ASP A 403 4.18 -3.83 13.68
N ARG A 404 5.08 -4.23 12.77
CA ARG A 404 6.52 -4.00 12.84
C ARG A 404 6.82 -2.51 13.02
N LYS A 405 5.97 -1.63 12.50
CA LYS A 405 6.05 -0.19 12.73
C LYS A 405 5.95 0.14 14.22
N LYS A 406 4.99 -0.44 14.93
CA LYS A 406 4.84 -0.26 16.38
C LYS A 406 6.04 -0.80 17.17
N MET A 407 6.65 -1.90 16.72
CA MET A 407 7.88 -2.43 17.34
C MET A 407 9.06 -1.47 17.16
N ILE A 408 9.27 -0.96 15.94
CA ILE A 408 10.34 0.00 15.63
C ILE A 408 10.16 1.28 16.46
N GLU A 409 8.94 1.82 16.51
CA GLU A 409 8.64 3.01 17.32
C GLU A 409 8.90 2.76 18.81
N LYS A 410 8.54 1.58 19.33
CA LYS A 410 8.81 1.20 20.72
C LYS A 410 10.31 1.09 20.99
N GLU A 411 11.08 0.53 20.07
CA GLU A 411 12.54 0.39 20.18
C GLU A 411 13.24 1.77 20.15
N VAL A 412 12.85 2.66 19.23
CA VAL A 412 13.35 4.05 19.18
C VAL A 412 13.04 4.78 20.48
N ASN A 413 11.78 4.73 20.96
CA ASN A 413 11.39 5.39 22.20
C ASN A 413 12.15 4.84 23.42
N ARG A 414 12.46 3.54 23.44
CA ARG A 414 13.26 2.92 24.51
C ARG A 414 14.68 3.50 24.53
N LEU A 415 15.33 3.56 23.37
CA LEU A 415 16.71 4.08 23.25
C LEU A 415 16.79 5.57 23.56
N VAL A 416 15.85 6.37 23.05
CA VAL A 416 15.76 7.81 23.36
C VAL A 416 15.62 8.04 24.86
N LYS A 417 14.70 7.32 25.52
CA LYS A 417 14.51 7.44 26.97
C LYS A 417 15.77 7.08 27.75
N GLN A 418 16.47 6.01 27.35
CA GLN A 418 17.73 5.62 27.99
C GLN A 418 18.85 6.64 27.76
N ALA A 419 18.89 7.29 26.60
CA ALA A 419 19.87 8.33 26.30
C ALA A 419 19.59 9.61 27.11
N ASP A 420 18.32 10.01 27.21
CA ASP A 420 17.87 11.14 28.04
C ASP A 420 18.22 10.96 29.53
N GLU A 421 18.13 9.72 30.03
CA GLU A 421 18.35 9.42 31.44
C GLU A 421 19.84 9.26 31.81
N ASN A 422 20.69 8.77 30.88
CA ASN A 422 22.06 8.34 31.21
C ASN A 422 23.17 9.12 30.52
N GLU A 423 22.98 9.57 29.28
CA GLU A 423 24.08 10.06 28.43
C GLU A 423 23.98 11.55 28.08
N LEU A 424 22.77 12.11 28.09
CA LEU A 424 22.52 13.48 27.64
C LEU A 424 22.27 14.45 28.79
N GLU A 425 22.83 15.65 28.69
CA GLU A 425 22.54 16.76 29.61
C GLU A 425 21.19 17.43 29.28
N GLU A 426 20.87 17.53 27.99
CA GLU A 426 19.60 18.06 27.50
C GLU A 426 18.77 16.94 26.87
N PRO A 427 17.48 16.81 27.23
CA PRO A 427 16.63 15.78 26.67
C PRO A 427 16.37 16.01 25.18
N PHE A 428 16.10 14.93 24.45
CA PHE A 428 15.67 15.00 23.06
C PHE A 428 14.45 15.92 22.89
N ASP A 429 14.56 16.87 21.96
CA ASP A 429 13.42 17.65 21.53
C ASP A 429 12.44 16.82 20.69
N GLU A 430 11.17 17.23 20.66
CA GLU A 430 10.11 16.45 20.00
C GLU A 430 10.36 16.29 18.49
N ASP A 431 10.98 17.28 17.84
CA ASP A 431 11.32 17.24 16.42
C ASP A 431 12.44 16.21 16.15
N SER A 432 13.46 16.14 17.01
CA SER A 432 14.52 15.11 16.95
C SER A 432 13.95 13.69 17.09
N ILE A 433 12.98 13.49 17.98
CA ILE A 433 12.33 12.19 18.19
C ILE A 433 11.50 11.82 16.96
N GLU A 434 10.77 12.77 16.38
CA GLU A 434 9.98 12.53 15.18
C GLU A 434 10.86 12.22 13.96
N ALA A 435 11.99 12.92 13.82
CA ALA A 435 12.98 12.67 12.77
C ALA A 435 13.58 11.25 12.88
N LEU A 436 13.98 10.83 14.08
CA LEU A 436 14.47 9.46 14.34
C LEU A 436 13.41 8.40 14.02
N LYS A 437 12.14 8.63 14.41
CA LYS A 437 11.03 7.71 14.09
C LYS A 437 10.84 7.60 12.57
N LYS A 438 10.83 8.72 11.84
CA LYS A 438 10.70 8.73 10.38
C LYS A 438 11.87 8.03 9.69
N GLY A 439 13.11 8.31 10.11
CA GLY A 439 14.31 7.64 9.62
C GLY A 439 14.27 6.13 9.90
N ALA A 440 13.85 5.73 11.10
CA ALA A 440 13.80 4.34 11.52
C ALA A 440 12.73 3.57 10.74
N LEU A 441 11.56 4.16 10.51
CA LEU A 441 10.54 3.57 9.66
C LEU A 441 10.96 3.49 8.19
N LYS A 442 11.90 4.31 7.73
CA LYS A 442 12.39 4.21 6.35
C LYS A 442 13.44 3.12 6.19
N ILE A 443 14.37 3.00 7.15
CA ILE A 443 15.49 2.04 7.08
C ILE A 443 15.10 0.67 7.64
N CYS A 444 14.49 0.65 8.83
CA CYS A 444 14.19 -0.58 9.57
C CYS A 444 12.87 -1.24 9.13
N TYR A 445 12.16 -0.65 8.16
CA TYR A 445 10.91 -1.20 7.60
C TYR A 445 11.08 -1.66 6.12
N VAL A 446 12.32 -1.80 5.63
CA VAL A 446 12.60 -2.31 4.27
C VAL A 446 12.23 -3.79 4.13
N LYS A 447 11.26 -4.13 3.26
CA LYS A 447 10.67 -5.47 3.03
C LYS A 447 11.55 -6.66 3.47
N ARG A 448 11.01 -7.50 4.36
CA ARG A 448 11.53 -8.85 4.69
C ARG A 448 11.79 -9.63 3.39
N TYR A 449 13.02 -10.06 3.17
CA TYR A 449 13.38 -10.92 2.03
C TYR A 449 13.81 -12.28 2.53
N TYR A 450 13.29 -13.30 1.87
CA TYR A 450 13.70 -14.69 2.08
C TYR A 450 14.97 -14.92 1.26
N ASP A 451 16.07 -15.24 1.95
CA ASP A 451 17.31 -15.63 1.29
C ASP A 451 17.26 -17.13 0.97
N VAL A 452 16.97 -17.44 -0.29
CA VAL A 452 16.85 -18.82 -0.80
C VAL A 452 18.16 -19.61 -0.60
N MET A 453 19.32 -18.94 -0.54
CA MET A 453 20.61 -19.63 -0.37
C MET A 453 20.87 -20.03 1.07
N LYS A 454 20.33 -19.28 2.03
CA LYS A 454 20.48 -19.54 3.47
C LYS A 454 19.26 -20.24 4.07
N ASP A 455 18.17 -20.34 3.32
CA ASP A 455 16.87 -20.82 3.80
C ASP A 455 16.38 -20.05 5.04
N GLU A 456 16.73 -18.77 5.13
CA GLU A 456 16.46 -17.92 6.28
C GLU A 456 15.78 -16.62 5.83
N PHE A 457 14.82 -16.16 6.64
CA PHE A 457 14.28 -14.81 6.47
C PHE A 457 15.29 -13.81 7.03
N ILE A 458 15.90 -13.02 6.15
CA ILE A 458 16.73 -11.91 6.58
C ILE A 458 15.77 -10.84 7.10
N ASN A 459 15.76 -10.70 8.42
CA ASN A 459 14.95 -9.71 9.10
C ASN A 459 15.55 -8.32 8.89
N PHE A 460 14.67 -7.32 9.03
CA PHE A 460 15.05 -5.92 9.02
C PHE A 460 16.23 -5.67 9.98
N PRO A 461 17.17 -4.78 9.64
CA PRO A 461 18.20 -4.39 10.61
C PRO A 461 17.52 -3.83 11.86
N SER A 462 18.03 -4.19 13.04
CA SER A 462 17.54 -3.65 14.32
C SER A 462 17.79 -2.14 14.35
N VAL A 463 16.96 -1.40 15.10
CA VAL A 463 17.14 0.05 15.23
C VAL A 463 18.52 0.32 15.83
N ILE A 464 18.90 -0.47 16.83
CA ILE A 464 20.22 -0.46 17.48
C ILE A 464 21.35 -0.54 16.44
N GLN A 465 21.35 -1.55 15.57
CA GLN A 465 22.41 -1.73 14.56
C GLN A 465 22.47 -0.53 13.61
N THR A 466 21.31 -0.01 13.20
CA THR A 466 21.27 1.15 12.29
C THR A 466 21.76 2.45 12.91
N ILE A 467 21.67 2.60 14.24
CA ILE A 467 22.23 3.73 14.98
C ILE A 467 23.75 3.61 15.06
N VAL A 468 24.26 2.42 15.43
CA VAL A 468 25.70 2.16 15.55
C VAL A 468 26.42 2.41 14.22
N ASP A 469 25.80 2.01 13.11
CA ASP A 469 26.30 2.17 11.74
C ASP A 469 26.07 3.57 11.14
N TYR A 470 25.57 4.54 11.91
CA TYR A 470 25.17 5.90 11.47
C TYR A 470 24.04 5.99 10.43
N ARG A 471 23.66 4.89 9.79
CA ARG A 471 22.60 4.85 8.77
C ARG A 471 21.31 5.52 9.24
N LEU A 472 20.90 5.25 10.49
CA LEU A 472 19.69 5.87 11.03
C LEU A 472 19.85 7.39 11.21
N ILE A 473 21.01 7.84 11.70
CA ILE A 473 21.28 9.26 11.95
C ILE A 473 21.30 10.04 10.64
N GLU A 474 22.00 9.53 9.62
CA GLU A 474 22.04 10.14 8.28
C GLU A 474 20.65 10.26 7.63
N GLU A 475 19.76 9.31 7.91
CA GLU A 475 18.40 9.35 7.39
C GLU A 475 17.47 10.22 8.24
N ALA A 476 17.67 10.26 9.55
CA ALA A 476 16.96 11.16 10.45
C ALA A 476 17.28 12.63 10.16
N GLU A 477 18.53 12.95 9.83
CA GLU A 477 18.99 14.29 9.42
C GLU A 477 18.13 14.87 8.28
N LYS A 478 17.75 14.06 7.30
CA LYS A 478 16.87 14.48 6.18
C LYS A 478 15.46 14.90 6.63
N PHE A 479 15.05 14.49 7.83
CA PHE A 479 13.76 14.82 8.43
C PHE A 479 13.88 15.80 9.59
N TYR A 480 15.11 16.14 10.00
CA TYR A 480 15.39 17.07 11.08
C TYR A 480 15.52 18.49 10.51
N PHE A 481 14.55 19.36 10.84
CA PHE A 481 14.45 20.72 10.29
C PHE A 481 14.53 20.82 8.75
N ARG A 482 15.17 21.87 8.21
CA ARG A 482 15.33 22.08 6.76
C ARG A 482 16.45 21.18 6.27
N GLU A 483 16.42 20.77 5.00
CA GLU A 483 17.44 19.88 4.38
C GLU A 483 18.92 20.38 4.48
N GLU A 484 19.15 21.60 5.00
CA GLU A 484 20.48 22.18 5.21
C GLU A 484 20.95 22.13 6.67
N ASP A 485 20.10 21.72 7.61
CA ASP A 485 20.42 21.68 9.03
C ASP A 485 21.01 20.31 9.42
N GLU A 486 22.16 20.32 10.10
CA GLU A 486 22.81 19.09 10.57
C GLU A 486 22.12 18.54 11.83
N TYR A 487 22.05 17.21 11.94
CA TYR A 487 21.50 16.57 13.14
C TYR A 487 22.42 16.85 14.35
N PRO A 488 21.89 17.19 15.55
CA PRO A 488 22.73 17.66 16.65
C PRO A 488 23.71 16.58 17.08
N GLN A 489 25.00 16.94 17.10
CA GLN A 489 26.06 15.98 17.33
C GLN A 489 25.95 15.33 18.72
N ASP A 490 25.60 16.10 19.75
CA ASP A 490 25.48 15.61 21.12
C ASP A 490 24.38 14.54 21.23
N LEU A 491 23.23 14.77 20.60
CA LEU A 491 22.13 13.79 20.53
C LEU A 491 22.56 12.51 19.80
N SER A 492 23.30 12.65 18.69
CA SER A 492 23.83 11.51 17.94
C SER A 492 24.83 10.67 18.74
N ILE A 493 25.68 11.33 19.54
CA ILE A 493 26.66 10.67 20.41
C ILE A 493 25.93 9.94 21.53
N GLY A 494 24.99 10.59 22.22
CA GLY A 494 24.26 10.00 23.34
C GLY A 494 23.45 8.77 22.95
N ILE A 495 22.66 8.85 21.87
CA ILE A 495 21.86 7.69 21.42
C ILE A 495 22.73 6.54 20.91
N ARG A 496 23.89 6.84 20.32
CA ARG A 496 24.84 5.83 19.84
C ARG A 496 25.59 5.15 20.98
N SER A 497 25.91 5.89 22.04
CA SER A 497 26.48 5.35 23.29
C SER A 497 25.54 4.28 23.85
N VAL A 498 24.27 4.63 24.09
CA VAL A 498 23.23 3.70 24.57
C VAL A 498 22.99 2.53 23.62
N ALA A 499 22.95 2.77 22.31
CA ALA A 499 22.76 1.70 21.33
C ALA A 499 23.95 0.71 21.36
N THR A 500 25.18 1.21 21.53
CA THR A 500 26.38 0.36 21.64
C THR A 500 26.31 -0.49 22.91
N ASP A 501 25.90 0.08 24.04
CA ASP A 501 25.73 -0.67 25.29
C ASP A 501 24.63 -1.73 25.19
N CYS A 502 23.50 -1.43 24.53
CA CYS A 502 22.46 -2.41 24.25
C CYS A 502 22.97 -3.54 23.35
N LEU A 503 23.76 -3.21 22.32
CA LEU A 503 24.33 -4.21 21.41
C LEU A 503 25.31 -5.13 22.15
N VAL A 504 26.14 -4.58 23.04
CA VAL A 504 27.06 -5.37 23.88
C VAL A 504 26.28 -6.25 24.88
N ALA A 505 25.19 -5.73 25.46
CA ALA A 505 24.35 -6.51 26.36
C ALA A 505 23.67 -7.70 25.64
N GLU A 506 23.15 -7.47 24.42
CA GLU A 506 22.53 -8.50 23.58
C GLU A 506 23.57 -9.49 23.00
N ALA A 507 24.81 -9.06 22.78
CA ALA A 507 25.90 -9.89 22.29
C ALA A 507 26.48 -10.85 23.33
N ASN A 508 26.10 -10.77 24.60
CA ASN A 508 26.54 -11.74 25.62
C ASN A 508 25.97 -13.16 25.40
N ASP A 509 25.01 -13.33 24.47
CA ASP A 509 24.54 -14.63 23.95
C ASP A 509 25.10 -14.96 22.55
N ILE A 510 25.89 -14.07 21.94
CA ILE A 510 26.53 -14.26 20.64
C ILE A 510 27.99 -14.62 20.90
N ASP A 511 28.36 -15.88 20.64
CA ASP A 511 29.67 -16.46 20.91
C ASP A 511 30.82 -15.45 20.65
N GLU A 512 31.62 -15.20 21.69
CA GLU A 512 32.79 -14.31 21.71
C GLU A 512 33.76 -14.59 20.53
N ASP A 513 33.71 -15.82 19.99
CA ASP A 513 34.42 -16.26 18.80
C ASP A 513 33.98 -15.55 17.50
N TYR A 514 32.70 -15.17 17.37
CA TYR A 514 32.19 -14.43 16.20
C TYR A 514 32.72 -12.99 16.17
N MET A 515 32.74 -12.30 17.31
CA MET A 515 33.30 -10.95 17.41
C MET A 515 34.83 -10.94 17.27
N ASN A 516 35.50 -11.98 17.80
CA ASN A 516 36.94 -12.16 17.54
C ASN A 516 37.25 -12.40 16.05
N SER A 517 36.37 -13.10 15.32
CA SER A 517 36.56 -13.32 13.87
C SER A 517 36.44 -12.05 13.03
N LEU A 518 35.55 -11.12 13.41
CA LEU A 518 35.42 -9.81 12.76
C LEU A 518 36.60 -8.88 13.04
N SER A 519 37.29 -9.08 14.16
CA SER A 519 38.46 -8.27 14.55
C SER A 519 39.78 -8.67 13.86
N GLN A 520 39.85 -9.85 13.22
CA GLN A 520 41.10 -10.37 12.65
C GLN A 520 41.45 -9.85 11.24
N ASP A 521 40.54 -9.18 10.53
CA ASP A 521 40.78 -8.72 9.15
C ASP A 521 41.38 -7.30 9.03
N ILE A 522 41.78 -6.66 10.13
CA ILE A 522 42.57 -5.41 10.09
C ILE A 522 44.02 -5.71 10.49
N SER A 523 44.70 -6.49 9.65
CA SER A 523 46.17 -6.45 9.61
C SER A 523 46.57 -5.34 8.64
N LEU A 524 47.00 -4.20 9.18
CA LEU A 524 47.64 -3.14 8.42
C LEU A 524 49.00 -3.66 7.92
N GLU A 525 49.03 -4.14 6.67
CA GLU A 525 50.27 -4.30 5.89
C GLU A 525 50.62 -3.03 5.12
#